data_AF-A0A1B9M0G2-F1
#
_entry.id   AF-A0A1B9M0G2-F1
#
_cell.length_a   1.000
_cell.length_b   1.000
_cell.length_c   1.000
_cell.angle_alpha   90.00
_cell.angle_beta   90.00
_cell.angle_gamma   90.00
#
_symmetry.space_group_name_H-M   'P 1'
#
loop_
_entity.id
_entity.type
_entity.pdbx_description
1 polymer ?
#
loop_
_entity_poly.entity_id
_entity_poly.type
_entity_poly.pdbx_seq_one_letter_code
_entity_poly.pdbx_strand_id
1 'polypeptide(L)'
;MTEIRELLGIKLSDGRTFTPQNNPSSSTALIKLPNVGDTFADIEMIVPPSSDSININDLVTQGKWGDDDGDGQGAGEVTASGSISLVIKDKDGNTVNRSDTLSLCKAPYKVTLSSTGGSLTTQYGLPDSSTFSGGTAEYYITPPSQPVICAVRPNLNEGTYGHAAGPSNIWSPTKGFLVQSTTPSSYGLNFPTTGADGLYFDLDIVGVDASQLSWTVTTLGDITATVSWTRPLGSFTDPWGDTMPADKWITDKSKNVTRVTLHGPEARSQWENPSPSQITVPSLPQTFELVGRDRSGNEVRYGFVLRQWFVNRGSQRKIYSDQLAWCNSLGYRMPRVRDLTNSNYNNLGATPSSSSNYYKRHIGAGFFTEWGRMYDYTDAGFVYVYYWTSDATGSHQFNVHSYDGYVLSLSASDSHSGLCTAP
;
A
#
# COMPACT_ATOMS: atom_id res chain seq x y z
N MET A 1 24.31 27.83 -32.50
CA MET A 1 23.03 27.17 -32.13
C MET A 1 22.88 27.34 -30.64
N THR A 2 21.99 28.21 -30.21
CA THR A 2 21.77 28.51 -28.79
C THR A 2 20.91 27.38 -28.22
N GLU A 3 21.31 26.81 -27.08
CA GLU A 3 20.52 25.77 -26.42
C GLU A 3 19.78 26.36 -25.21
N ILE A 4 18.45 26.16 -25.15
CA ILE A 4 17.59 26.68 -24.07
C ILE A 4 17.75 25.91 -22.74
N ARG A 5 18.73 25.02 -22.63
CA ARG A 5 18.91 24.12 -21.48
C ARG A 5 19.03 24.87 -20.15
N GLU A 6 19.54 26.10 -20.15
CA GLU A 6 19.62 26.94 -18.95
C GLU A 6 18.24 27.30 -18.38
N LEU A 7 17.20 27.40 -19.23
CA LEU A 7 15.82 27.68 -18.80
C LEU A 7 15.11 26.44 -18.22
N LEU A 8 15.66 25.25 -18.41
CA LEU A 8 15.10 23.99 -17.89
C LEU A 8 15.64 23.67 -16.49
N GLY A 9 16.19 24.66 -15.79
CA GLY A 9 16.69 24.53 -14.42
C GLY A 9 15.61 24.59 -13.35
N ILE A 10 15.94 24.07 -12.18
CA ILE A 10 15.16 24.18 -10.95
C ILE A 10 16.03 24.79 -9.85
N LYS A 11 15.42 25.55 -8.95
CA LYS A 11 16.08 26.09 -7.77
C LYS A 11 15.23 25.82 -6.53
N LEU A 12 15.86 25.24 -5.51
CA LEU A 12 15.21 24.89 -4.26
C LEU A 12 15.18 26.10 -3.31
N SER A 13 14.34 26.04 -2.28
CA SER A 13 14.19 27.11 -1.28
C SER A 13 15.45 27.37 -0.45
N ASP A 14 16.38 26.41 -0.38
CA ASP A 14 17.71 26.59 0.25
C ASP A 14 18.77 27.18 -0.70
N GLY A 15 18.39 27.55 -1.92
CA GLY A 15 19.25 28.18 -2.91
C GLY A 15 20.05 27.22 -3.79
N ARG A 16 19.99 25.89 -3.55
CA ARG A 16 20.62 24.91 -4.47
C ARG A 16 19.98 25.00 -5.85
N THR A 17 20.81 25.07 -6.88
CA THR A 17 20.39 25.14 -8.29
C THR A 17 20.79 23.88 -9.04
N PHE A 18 19.84 23.33 -9.81
CA PHE A 18 20.07 22.21 -10.70
C PHE A 18 19.64 22.59 -12.11
N THR A 19 20.45 22.22 -13.07
CA THR A 19 20.32 22.47 -14.50
C THR A 19 20.55 21.14 -15.21
N PRO A 20 20.16 21.01 -16.49
CA PRO A 20 20.44 19.81 -17.26
C PRO A 20 21.92 19.38 -17.26
N GLN A 21 22.85 20.31 -17.08
CA GLN A 21 24.29 20.08 -17.11
C GLN A 21 24.87 19.59 -15.78
N ASN A 22 24.25 19.94 -14.64
CA ASN A 22 24.75 19.62 -13.31
C ASN A 22 23.74 18.83 -12.45
N ASN A 23 22.75 18.21 -13.06
CA ASN A 23 21.74 17.39 -12.39
C ASN A 23 22.29 15.98 -12.08
N PRO A 24 22.56 15.65 -10.81
CA PRO A 24 23.06 14.32 -10.43
C PRO A 24 21.92 13.30 -10.25
N SER A 25 20.66 13.72 -10.41
CA SER A 25 19.52 12.91 -10.00
C SER A 25 19.17 11.81 -11.00
N SER A 26 18.63 10.73 -10.46
CA SER A 26 18.13 9.57 -11.20
C SER A 26 17.03 8.89 -10.38
N SER A 27 16.46 7.80 -10.90
CA SER A 27 15.50 6.99 -10.14
C SER A 27 16.07 6.39 -8.84
N THR A 28 17.39 6.37 -8.66
CA THR A 28 18.08 5.84 -7.48
C THR A 28 18.89 6.87 -6.70
N ALA A 29 19.18 8.03 -7.29
CA ALA A 29 19.86 9.15 -6.64
C ALA A 29 18.93 10.38 -6.61
N LEU A 30 18.38 10.69 -5.44
CA LEU A 30 17.27 11.66 -5.32
C LEU A 30 17.74 13.02 -4.81
N ILE A 31 17.17 14.09 -5.36
CA ILE A 31 17.27 15.44 -4.80
C ILE A 31 16.32 15.53 -3.61
N LYS A 32 16.87 15.71 -2.42
CA LYS A 32 16.09 15.94 -1.19
C LYS A 32 15.68 17.40 -1.12
N LEU A 33 14.39 17.65 -0.96
CA LEU A 33 13.87 18.97 -0.61
C LEU A 33 14.42 19.39 0.77
N PRO A 34 14.65 20.70 0.99
CA PRO A 34 15.30 21.16 2.20
C PRO A 34 14.40 21.15 3.45
N ASN A 35 13.12 21.49 3.34
CA ASN A 35 12.25 21.64 4.50
C ASN A 35 11.08 20.67 4.52
N VAL A 36 10.66 20.30 5.73
CA VAL A 36 9.43 19.52 5.95
C VAL A 36 8.25 20.38 5.54
N GLY A 37 7.37 19.84 4.69
CA GLY A 37 6.20 20.54 4.19
C GLY A 37 6.42 21.31 2.88
N ASP A 38 7.66 21.36 2.37
CA ASP A 38 7.92 21.88 1.02
C ASP A 38 7.06 21.13 -0.02
N THR A 39 6.53 21.89 -0.97
CA THR A 39 5.77 21.43 -2.13
C THR A 39 6.53 21.76 -3.42
N PHE A 40 5.98 21.37 -4.58
CA PHE A 40 6.57 21.80 -5.87
C PHE A 40 6.27 23.26 -6.22
N ALA A 41 5.42 23.95 -5.45
CA ALA A 41 5.23 25.39 -5.55
C ALA A 41 6.44 26.15 -4.97
N ASP A 42 7.18 25.54 -4.04
CA ASP A 42 8.38 26.11 -3.41
C ASP A 42 9.65 25.91 -4.24
N ILE A 43 9.55 25.15 -5.34
CA ILE A 43 10.63 24.99 -6.31
C ILE A 43 10.49 26.05 -7.40
N GLU A 44 11.47 26.93 -7.46
CA GLU A 44 11.57 27.97 -8.48
C GLU A 44 11.91 27.31 -9.83
N MET A 45 11.10 27.61 -10.84
CA MET A 45 11.21 27.15 -12.22
C MET A 45 10.82 28.30 -13.15
N ILE A 46 11.23 28.23 -14.42
CA ILE A 46 10.81 29.22 -15.42
C ILE A 46 9.29 29.21 -15.66
N VAL A 47 8.66 28.04 -15.50
CA VAL A 47 7.21 27.87 -15.57
C VAL A 47 6.58 28.46 -14.30
N PRO A 48 5.64 29.42 -14.40
CA PRO A 48 5.01 30.06 -13.24
C PRO A 48 4.29 29.08 -12.31
N PRO A 49 4.21 29.33 -11.00
CA PRO A 49 3.56 28.42 -10.04
C PRO A 49 2.09 28.09 -10.33
N SER A 50 1.38 28.99 -11.02
CA SER A 50 -0.05 28.86 -11.36
C SER A 50 -0.33 28.24 -12.72
N SER A 51 0.69 27.76 -13.44
CA SER A 51 0.57 27.18 -14.78
C SER A 51 1.48 25.96 -14.93
N ASP A 52 1.12 25.08 -15.86
CA ASP A 52 1.95 23.94 -16.29
C ASP A 52 2.71 24.26 -17.59
N SER A 53 2.59 25.48 -18.12
CA SER A 53 3.35 25.94 -19.28
C SER A 53 3.56 27.45 -19.30
N ILE A 54 4.54 27.89 -20.10
CA ILE A 54 4.80 29.29 -20.42
C ILE A 54 5.23 29.42 -21.88
N ASN A 55 4.74 30.45 -22.58
CA ASN A 55 5.25 30.75 -23.91
C ASN A 55 6.57 31.50 -23.80
N ILE A 56 7.52 31.20 -24.68
CA ILE A 56 8.82 31.87 -24.66
C ILE A 56 8.65 33.37 -24.99
N ASN A 57 7.64 33.71 -25.80
CA ASN A 57 7.27 35.11 -26.05
C ASN A 57 6.90 35.87 -24.76
N ASP A 58 6.28 35.20 -23.78
CA ASP A 58 5.92 35.84 -22.52
C ASP A 58 7.18 36.24 -21.74
N LEU A 59 8.28 35.46 -21.84
CA LEU A 59 9.57 35.81 -21.26
C LEU A 59 10.18 37.05 -21.93
N VAL A 60 10.05 37.15 -23.25
CA VAL A 60 10.49 38.33 -24.02
C VAL A 60 9.73 39.58 -23.56
N THR A 61 8.40 39.49 -23.42
CA THR A 61 7.58 40.62 -22.93
C THR A 61 7.89 41.02 -21.48
N GLN A 62 8.46 40.11 -20.68
CA GLN A 62 8.96 40.39 -19.33
C GLN A 62 10.37 41.00 -19.32
N GLY A 63 10.98 41.24 -20.47
CA GLY A 63 12.35 41.74 -20.58
C GLY A 63 13.43 40.72 -20.23
N LYS A 64 13.10 39.42 -20.22
CA LYS A 64 14.05 38.32 -19.94
C LYS A 64 14.76 37.87 -21.22
N TRP A 65 15.37 38.83 -21.91
CA TRP A 65 16.16 38.63 -23.11
C TRP A 65 17.24 39.70 -23.17
N GLY A 66 18.27 39.49 -23.98
CA GLY A 66 19.35 40.44 -24.18
C GLY A 66 19.77 40.42 -25.63
N ASP A 67 20.12 41.60 -26.13
CA ASP A 67 20.76 41.80 -27.40
C ASP A 67 22.00 42.69 -27.20
N ASP A 68 23.08 42.34 -27.91
CA ASP A 68 24.42 42.90 -27.72
C ASP A 68 24.63 44.20 -28.52
N ASP A 69 23.89 44.41 -29.62
CA ASP A 69 24.06 45.58 -30.49
C ASP A 69 22.92 46.62 -30.39
N GLY A 70 21.89 46.32 -29.61
CA GLY A 70 20.85 47.24 -29.16
C GLY A 70 19.63 47.33 -30.07
N ASP A 71 19.44 46.38 -30.98
CA ASP A 71 18.22 46.26 -31.77
C ASP A 71 17.10 45.54 -30.98
N GLY A 72 15.89 46.07 -31.06
CA GLY A 72 14.74 45.52 -30.32
C GLY A 72 14.40 46.20 -28.99
N GLN A 73 14.97 47.36 -28.67
CA GLN A 73 14.64 48.09 -27.43
C GLN A 73 13.23 48.70 -27.41
N GLY A 74 12.53 48.76 -28.55
CA GLY A 74 11.14 49.18 -28.62
C GLY A 74 10.14 48.08 -28.25
N ALA A 75 8.99 48.48 -27.73
CA ALA A 75 7.93 47.54 -27.36
C ALA A 75 7.42 46.78 -28.59
N GLY A 76 7.55 45.44 -28.57
CA GLY A 76 7.10 44.56 -29.65
C GLY A 76 8.09 44.41 -30.81
N GLU A 77 9.30 44.95 -30.69
CA GLU A 77 10.35 44.80 -31.71
C GLU A 77 11.05 43.44 -31.64
N VAL A 78 10.83 42.67 -30.58
CA VAL A 78 11.31 41.29 -30.42
C VAL A 78 10.14 40.35 -30.18
N THR A 79 10.14 39.24 -30.91
CA THR A 79 9.18 38.16 -30.74
C THR A 79 9.90 36.83 -30.59
N ALA A 80 9.32 35.90 -29.83
CA ALA A 80 9.81 34.54 -29.73
C ALA A 80 8.72 33.51 -30.01
N SER A 81 9.13 32.39 -30.60
CA SER A 81 8.27 31.21 -30.77
C SER A 81 8.65 30.10 -29.79
N GLY A 82 7.73 29.15 -29.59
CA GLY A 82 7.94 28.01 -28.71
C GLY A 82 7.43 28.18 -27.29
N SER A 83 7.48 27.09 -26.54
CA SER A 83 6.95 27.02 -25.17
C SER A 83 7.77 26.08 -24.31
N ILE A 84 7.64 26.26 -22.99
CA ILE A 84 8.18 25.36 -21.98
C ILE A 84 7.00 24.79 -21.19
N SER A 85 6.94 23.47 -21.03
CA SER A 85 5.93 22.77 -20.25
C SER A 85 6.53 22.05 -19.05
N LEU A 86 5.70 21.85 -18.02
CA LEU A 86 6.00 21.18 -16.77
C LEU A 86 5.05 19.99 -16.60
N VAL A 87 5.60 18.82 -16.28
CA VAL A 87 4.84 17.66 -15.86
C VAL A 87 5.47 17.10 -14.59
N ILE A 88 4.66 16.89 -13.56
CA ILE A 88 5.11 16.31 -12.30
C ILE A 88 4.35 15.00 -12.09
N LYS A 89 5.09 13.92 -11.84
CA LYS A 89 4.52 12.59 -11.55
C LYS A 89 5.04 12.02 -10.25
N ASP A 90 4.19 11.28 -9.55
CA ASP A 90 4.62 10.42 -8.45
C ASP A 90 5.26 9.11 -8.95
N LYS A 91 5.78 8.30 -8.04
CA LYS A 91 6.45 7.02 -8.35
C LYS A 91 5.52 6.00 -9.03
N ASP A 92 4.22 6.14 -8.84
CA ASP A 92 3.20 5.25 -9.39
C ASP A 92 2.67 5.80 -10.74
N GLY A 93 3.18 6.96 -11.21
CA GLY A 93 2.91 7.56 -12.51
C GLY A 93 1.75 8.55 -12.55
N ASN A 94 1.14 8.87 -11.39
CA ASN A 94 0.03 9.80 -11.31
C ASN A 94 0.52 11.25 -11.40
N THR A 95 -0.24 12.12 -12.07
CA THR A 95 0.05 13.55 -12.10
C THR A 95 -0.13 14.17 -10.72
N VAL A 96 0.78 15.07 -10.35
CA VAL A 96 0.81 15.76 -9.05
C VAL A 96 0.77 17.27 -9.31
N ASN A 97 -0.10 17.98 -8.60
CA ASN A 97 -0.15 19.44 -8.71
C ASN A 97 0.96 20.08 -7.89
N ARG A 98 1.31 21.33 -8.23
CA ARG A 98 2.40 22.02 -7.53
C ARG A 98 2.13 22.26 -6.04
N SER A 99 0.87 22.49 -5.68
CA SER A 99 0.41 22.74 -4.31
C SER A 99 0.12 21.47 -3.51
N ASP A 100 0.22 20.28 -4.12
CA ASP A 100 -0.11 19.04 -3.42
C ASP A 100 0.92 18.76 -2.32
N THR A 101 0.44 18.31 -1.17
CA THR A 101 1.31 17.84 -0.08
C THR A 101 2.09 16.61 -0.52
N LEU A 102 3.40 16.63 -0.33
CA LEU A 102 4.26 15.53 -0.71
C LEU A 102 4.30 14.45 0.37
N SER A 103 4.38 13.19 -0.08
CA SER A 103 4.43 12.01 0.78
C SER A 103 5.58 11.12 0.35
N LEU A 104 6.34 10.62 1.33
CA LEU A 104 7.41 9.67 1.07
C LEU A 104 6.89 8.36 0.44
N CYS A 105 5.61 8.01 0.68
CA CYS A 105 4.95 6.84 0.08
C CYS A 105 4.65 6.97 -1.41
N LYS A 106 4.70 8.20 -1.93
CA LYS A 106 4.53 8.54 -3.35
C LYS A 106 5.86 8.96 -4.01
N ALA A 107 6.93 9.11 -3.21
CA ALA A 107 8.27 9.42 -3.69
C ALA A 107 8.98 8.16 -4.26
N PRO A 108 9.94 8.31 -5.18
CA PRO A 108 10.41 9.58 -5.73
C PRO A 108 9.40 10.18 -6.71
N TYR A 109 9.39 11.50 -6.77
CA TYR A 109 8.64 12.26 -7.74
C TYR A 109 9.54 12.60 -8.93
N LYS A 110 8.97 12.60 -10.12
CA LYS A 110 9.64 12.97 -11.37
C LYS A 110 9.08 14.29 -11.87
N VAL A 111 9.93 15.30 -11.91
CA VAL A 111 9.66 16.62 -12.51
C VAL A 111 10.26 16.63 -13.91
N THR A 112 9.44 16.86 -14.92
CA THR A 112 9.86 16.93 -16.33
C THR A 112 9.59 18.33 -16.86
N LEU A 113 10.65 19.01 -17.29
CA LEU A 113 10.58 20.29 -18.01
C LEU A 113 10.95 20.06 -19.47
N SER A 114 10.07 20.46 -20.40
CA SER A 114 10.27 20.25 -21.83
C SER A 114 10.10 21.54 -22.60
N SER A 115 11.05 21.85 -23.49
CA SER A 115 10.98 22.97 -24.44
C SER A 115 10.76 22.45 -25.86
N THR A 116 9.87 23.08 -26.62
CA THR A 116 9.61 22.77 -28.03
C THR A 116 10.73 23.19 -28.97
N GLY A 117 11.66 24.04 -28.50
CA GLY A 117 12.51 24.83 -29.41
C GLY A 117 11.72 25.96 -30.07
N GLY A 118 12.41 26.76 -30.88
CA GLY A 118 11.80 27.93 -31.49
C GLY A 118 12.83 28.89 -32.08
N SER A 119 12.36 30.12 -32.28
CA SER A 119 13.12 31.23 -32.86
C SER A 119 12.93 32.49 -32.04
N LEU A 120 13.97 33.31 -31.99
CA LEU A 120 13.91 34.73 -31.61
C LEU A 120 14.01 35.54 -32.89
N THR A 121 13.14 36.53 -33.05
CA THR A 121 13.09 37.38 -34.23
C THR A 121 12.99 38.82 -33.80
N THR A 122 13.91 39.64 -34.29
CA THR A 122 13.95 41.08 -34.10
C THR A 122 13.42 41.78 -35.35
N GLN A 123 12.91 43.01 -35.20
CA GLN A 123 12.45 43.80 -36.35
C GLN A 123 13.63 44.36 -37.18
N TYR A 124 14.76 44.58 -36.53
CA TYR A 124 15.99 45.11 -37.09
C TYR A 124 17.14 44.21 -36.61
N GLY A 125 18.20 44.07 -37.42
CA GLY A 125 19.33 43.19 -37.12
C GLY A 125 19.73 42.32 -38.31
N LEU A 126 21.01 41.94 -38.39
CA LEU A 126 21.53 41.07 -39.45
C LEU A 126 22.48 40.02 -38.84
N PRO A 127 22.03 38.76 -38.67
CA PRO A 127 20.69 38.24 -38.99
C PRO A 127 19.60 38.76 -38.05
N ASP A 128 18.37 38.94 -38.57
CA ASP A 128 17.18 39.38 -37.83
C ASP A 128 16.50 38.25 -37.03
N SER A 129 17.06 37.05 -37.09
CA SER A 129 16.51 35.89 -36.41
C SER A 129 17.57 34.87 -36.03
N SER A 130 17.33 34.23 -34.90
CA SER A 130 18.12 33.09 -34.43
C SER A 130 17.19 31.96 -34.01
N THR A 131 17.67 30.72 -34.14
CA THR A 131 16.93 29.52 -33.72
C THR A 131 17.61 28.85 -32.55
N PHE A 132 16.79 28.26 -31.68
CA PHE A 132 17.24 27.43 -30.57
C PHE A 132 16.55 26.07 -30.62
N SER A 133 17.30 25.05 -30.25
CA SER A 133 16.80 23.69 -30.15
C SER A 133 15.97 23.50 -28.87
N GLY A 134 14.95 22.65 -28.98
CA GLY A 134 14.21 22.15 -27.82
C GLY A 134 15.03 21.18 -26.99
N GLY A 135 14.50 20.79 -25.84
CA GLY A 135 15.18 19.90 -24.91
C GLY A 135 14.25 19.42 -23.81
N THR A 136 14.70 18.42 -23.05
CA THR A 136 13.97 17.92 -21.88
C THR A 136 14.92 17.70 -20.72
N ALA A 137 14.49 18.10 -19.53
CA ALA A 137 15.19 17.89 -18.27
C ALA A 137 14.29 17.11 -17.31
N GLU A 138 14.85 16.11 -16.64
CA GLU A 138 14.14 15.28 -15.66
C GLU A 138 14.83 15.34 -14.31
N TYR A 139 14.09 15.71 -13.26
CA TYR A 139 14.59 15.77 -11.89
C TYR A 139 13.83 14.79 -11.01
N TYR A 140 14.57 13.99 -10.23
CA TYR A 140 14.00 13.02 -9.30
C TYR A 140 14.08 13.55 -7.87
N ILE A 141 12.93 13.81 -7.25
CA ILE A 141 12.80 14.60 -6.02
C ILE A 141 12.12 13.78 -4.91
N THR A 142 12.56 13.98 -3.66
CA THR A 142 11.94 13.37 -2.47
C THR A 142 11.80 14.40 -1.34
N PRO A 143 10.71 14.37 -0.55
CA PRO A 143 10.58 15.22 0.63
C PRO A 143 11.59 14.83 1.74
N PRO A 144 12.01 15.75 2.62
CA PRO A 144 12.82 15.44 3.79
C PRO A 144 11.86 14.97 4.89
N SER A 145 11.62 13.68 4.95
CA SER A 145 10.70 13.10 5.95
C SER A 145 11.39 12.00 6.73
N GLN A 146 10.97 11.84 7.99
CA GLN A 146 11.23 10.61 8.74
C GLN A 146 10.72 9.42 7.92
N PRO A 147 11.34 8.23 8.05
CA PRO A 147 10.84 7.05 7.39
C PRO A 147 9.40 6.78 7.79
N VAL A 148 8.66 6.11 6.91
CA VAL A 148 7.24 5.82 7.10
C VAL A 148 6.93 4.40 6.64
N ILE A 149 5.84 3.86 7.19
CA ILE A 149 5.23 2.63 6.72
C ILE A 149 4.06 3.06 5.83
N CYS A 150 4.12 2.70 4.55
CA CYS A 150 3.17 3.18 3.54
C CYS A 150 1.99 2.24 3.35
N ALA A 151 2.27 0.95 3.45
CA ALA A 151 1.29 -0.11 3.37
C ALA A 151 1.74 -1.28 4.23
N VAL A 152 0.81 -2.18 4.48
CA VAL A 152 1.06 -3.49 5.05
C VAL A 152 0.52 -4.55 4.12
N ARG A 153 1.33 -5.58 3.89
CA ARG A 153 1.12 -6.58 2.87
C ARG A 153 0.80 -7.93 3.52
N PRO A 154 -0.49 -8.26 3.71
CA PRO A 154 -0.90 -9.65 3.85
C PRO A 154 -0.80 -10.34 2.49
N ASN A 155 -1.42 -11.49 2.33
CA ASN A 155 -1.56 -12.16 1.04
C ASN A 155 -2.26 -11.24 0.01
N LEU A 156 -1.60 -10.97 -1.13
CA LEU A 156 -2.14 -10.12 -2.21
C LEU A 156 -2.99 -10.87 -3.25
N ASN A 157 -2.98 -12.21 -3.24
CA ASN A 157 -3.73 -13.02 -4.20
C ASN A 157 -5.24 -12.70 -4.14
N GLU A 158 -5.92 -12.83 -5.29
CA GLU A 158 -7.27 -12.30 -5.57
C GLU A 158 -7.44 -10.77 -5.46
N GLY A 159 -6.61 -10.07 -4.68
CA GLY A 159 -6.65 -8.61 -4.54
C GLY A 159 -6.14 -7.83 -5.77
N THR A 160 -5.65 -8.51 -6.80
CA THR A 160 -5.08 -7.90 -8.01
C THR A 160 -6.11 -7.65 -9.11
N TYR A 161 -7.23 -8.40 -9.14
CA TYR A 161 -8.17 -8.39 -10.27
C TYR A 161 -9.58 -7.93 -9.86
N GLY A 162 -10.07 -6.92 -10.59
CA GLY A 162 -11.47 -6.52 -10.76
C GLY A 162 -12.40 -6.61 -9.54
N HIS A 163 -12.98 -7.79 -9.33
CA HIS A 163 -14.10 -7.99 -8.40
C HIS A 163 -13.67 -8.10 -6.93
N ALA A 164 -12.44 -8.53 -6.66
CA ALA A 164 -11.94 -8.72 -5.29
C ALA A 164 -11.00 -7.59 -4.80
N ALA A 165 -10.54 -6.70 -5.70
CA ALA A 165 -9.70 -5.56 -5.34
C ALA A 165 -10.48 -4.53 -4.51
N GLY A 166 -9.92 -4.11 -3.36
CA GLY A 166 -10.52 -3.08 -2.50
C GLY A 166 -10.53 -1.68 -3.13
N PRO A 167 -11.19 -0.70 -2.49
CA PRO A 167 -11.14 0.68 -2.95
C PRO A 167 -9.71 1.23 -2.84
N SER A 168 -9.29 2.09 -3.78
CA SER A 168 -7.89 2.51 -3.95
C SER A 168 -7.32 3.33 -2.79
N ASN A 169 -8.17 3.87 -1.92
CA ASN A 169 -7.77 4.56 -0.68
C ASN A 169 -7.50 3.60 0.49
N ILE A 170 -7.89 2.32 0.38
CA ILE A 170 -7.70 1.30 1.42
C ILE A 170 -6.75 0.21 0.93
N TRP A 171 -6.85 -0.21 -0.33
CA TRP A 171 -6.13 -1.36 -0.87
C TRP A 171 -5.35 -1.00 -2.13
N SER A 172 -4.09 -1.41 -2.15
CA SER A 172 -3.24 -1.43 -3.34
C SER A 172 -3.01 -2.87 -3.79
N PRO A 173 -3.34 -3.23 -5.04
CA PRO A 173 -3.07 -4.54 -5.64
C PRO A 173 -1.63 -5.05 -5.51
N THR A 174 -0.66 -4.13 -5.40
CA THR A 174 0.78 -4.46 -5.37
C THR A 174 1.42 -4.27 -3.99
N LYS A 175 0.79 -3.48 -3.10
CA LYS A 175 1.36 -3.13 -1.79
C LYS A 175 0.56 -3.67 -0.60
N GLY A 176 -0.72 -3.98 -0.78
CA GLY A 176 -1.62 -4.43 0.28
C GLY A 176 -2.46 -3.30 0.87
N PHE A 177 -2.77 -3.36 2.17
CA PHE A 177 -3.55 -2.33 2.84
C PHE A 177 -2.73 -1.07 3.06
N LEU A 178 -3.24 0.07 2.61
CA LEU A 178 -2.64 1.37 2.88
C LEU A 178 -2.79 1.72 4.35
N VAL A 179 -1.74 2.27 4.96
CA VAL A 179 -1.81 2.76 6.34
C VAL A 179 -2.80 3.92 6.42
N GLN A 180 -3.85 3.77 7.24
CA GLN A 180 -4.92 4.77 7.38
C GLN A 180 -4.54 5.83 8.42
N SER A 181 -3.86 5.45 9.49
CA SER A 181 -3.36 6.40 10.50
C SER A 181 -2.20 5.84 11.31
N THR A 182 -1.24 6.67 11.68
CA THR A 182 -0.20 6.33 12.68
C THR A 182 -0.49 6.93 14.06
N THR A 183 -1.64 7.60 14.22
CA THR A 183 -2.07 8.17 15.50
C THR A 183 -2.69 7.06 16.37
N PRO A 184 -2.24 6.87 17.63
CA PRO A 184 -2.71 5.78 18.49
C PRO A 184 -4.23 5.68 18.66
N SER A 185 -4.93 6.82 18.80
CA SER A 185 -6.40 6.86 18.91
C SER A 185 -7.15 6.33 17.68
N SER A 186 -6.46 6.20 16.55
CA SER A 186 -7.02 5.84 15.25
C SER A 186 -6.49 4.51 14.72
N TYR A 187 -5.75 3.74 15.51
CA TYR A 187 -5.26 2.41 15.13
C TYR A 187 -6.36 1.43 14.74
N GLY A 188 -7.58 1.62 15.25
CA GLY A 188 -8.74 0.82 14.86
C GLY A 188 -9.16 0.96 13.39
N LEU A 189 -8.59 1.91 12.64
CA LEU A 189 -8.80 2.07 11.19
C LEU A 189 -7.85 1.21 10.34
N ASN A 190 -6.75 0.74 10.92
CA ASN A 190 -5.73 -0.02 10.20
C ASN A 190 -6.05 -1.52 10.18
N PHE A 191 -5.52 -2.21 9.17
CA PHE A 191 -5.45 -3.66 9.14
C PHE A 191 -4.41 -4.19 10.15
N PRO A 192 -4.58 -5.37 10.74
CA PRO A 192 -5.79 -6.18 10.74
C PRO A 192 -6.76 -5.80 11.87
N THR A 193 -8.05 -6.10 11.66
CA THR A 193 -9.05 -6.10 12.74
C THR A 193 -9.42 -7.50 13.21
N THR A 194 -8.99 -8.53 12.47
CA THR A 194 -9.23 -9.94 12.76
C THR A 194 -7.90 -10.70 12.78
N GLY A 195 -7.80 -11.81 13.51
CA GLY A 195 -6.54 -12.56 13.58
C GLY A 195 -6.70 -14.04 13.90
N ALA A 196 -5.63 -14.79 13.68
CA ALA A 196 -5.46 -16.19 14.06
C ALA A 196 -3.97 -16.43 14.29
N ASP A 197 -3.65 -17.48 15.04
CA ASP A 197 -2.27 -17.86 15.34
C ASP A 197 -1.50 -18.19 14.06
N GLY A 198 -0.27 -17.70 13.95
CA GLY A 198 0.60 -17.94 12.80
C GLY A 198 0.30 -17.09 11.55
N LEU A 199 -0.73 -16.23 11.58
CA LEU A 199 -0.95 -15.26 10.50
C LEU A 199 0.11 -14.16 10.53
N TYR A 200 0.48 -13.69 9.35
CA TYR A 200 1.52 -12.68 9.20
C TYR A 200 1.25 -11.71 8.06
N PHE A 201 1.86 -10.53 8.16
CA PHE A 201 1.88 -9.52 7.11
C PHE A 201 3.23 -8.80 7.10
N ASP A 202 3.61 -8.26 5.96
CA ASP A 202 4.89 -7.56 5.80
C ASP A 202 4.71 -6.04 5.78
N LEU A 203 5.63 -5.29 6.38
CA LEU A 203 5.61 -3.82 6.37
C LEU A 203 6.32 -3.26 5.13
N ASP A 204 5.66 -2.35 4.40
CA ASP A 204 6.26 -1.57 3.30
C ASP A 204 6.86 -0.29 3.87
N ILE A 205 8.16 -0.35 4.19
CA ILE A 205 8.92 0.71 4.85
C ILE A 205 9.69 1.51 3.81
N VAL A 206 9.53 2.84 3.83
CA VAL A 206 10.22 3.75 2.92
C VAL A 206 10.99 4.80 3.72
N GLY A 207 12.15 5.21 3.18
CA GLY A 207 12.98 6.27 3.78
C GLY A 207 14.15 5.79 4.64
N VAL A 208 14.24 4.48 4.88
CA VAL A 208 15.32 3.87 5.67
C VAL A 208 15.60 2.45 5.18
N ASP A 209 16.81 1.96 5.43
CA ASP A 209 17.11 0.53 5.31
C ASP A 209 16.43 -0.23 6.45
N ALA A 210 15.38 -0.98 6.12
CA ALA A 210 14.58 -1.72 7.09
C ALA A 210 15.39 -2.73 7.91
N SER A 211 16.53 -3.21 7.41
CA SER A 211 17.42 -4.13 8.14
C SER A 211 18.10 -3.48 9.35
N GLN A 212 18.12 -2.15 9.42
CA GLN A 212 18.72 -1.37 10.51
C GLN A 212 17.72 -1.10 11.65
N LEU A 213 16.43 -1.39 11.44
CA LEU A 213 15.39 -1.15 12.43
C LEU A 213 15.36 -2.26 13.48
N SER A 214 15.38 -1.86 14.74
CA SER A 214 15.10 -2.70 15.90
C SER A 214 13.68 -2.44 16.38
N TRP A 215 12.92 -3.50 16.64
CA TRP A 215 11.47 -3.41 16.88
C TRP A 215 11.09 -3.64 18.34
N THR A 216 10.16 -2.82 18.81
CA THR A 216 9.42 -3.04 20.05
C THR A 216 7.94 -3.23 19.71
N VAL A 217 7.32 -4.24 20.30
CA VAL A 217 5.89 -4.51 20.17
C VAL A 217 5.24 -4.30 21.53
N THR A 218 4.32 -3.34 21.60
CA THR A 218 3.53 -3.07 22.79
C THR A 218 2.12 -3.58 22.55
N THR A 219 1.60 -4.38 23.47
CA THR A 219 0.22 -4.87 23.42
C THR A 219 -0.32 -5.09 24.83
N LEU A 220 -1.61 -4.84 25.02
CA LEU A 220 -2.30 -4.93 26.32
C LEU A 220 -3.31 -6.08 26.31
N GLY A 221 -2.81 -7.31 26.23
CA GLY A 221 -3.64 -8.52 26.24
C GLY A 221 -2.81 -9.78 26.05
N ASP A 222 -3.49 -10.89 25.77
CA ASP A 222 -2.92 -12.23 25.72
C ASP A 222 -2.44 -12.67 24.33
N ILE A 223 -2.89 -11.99 23.27
CA ILE A 223 -2.32 -12.16 21.92
C ILE A 223 -1.03 -11.34 21.84
N THR A 224 0.02 -11.89 21.22
CA THR A 224 1.28 -11.19 21.02
C THR A 224 1.65 -11.12 19.53
N ALA A 225 2.64 -10.30 19.20
CA ALA A 225 3.17 -10.25 17.85
C ALA A 225 4.68 -10.09 17.87
N THR A 226 5.34 -10.65 16.86
CA THR A 226 6.78 -10.51 16.65
C THR A 226 7.05 -9.82 15.32
N VAL A 227 8.02 -8.91 15.29
CA VAL A 227 8.52 -8.31 14.05
C VAL A 227 9.90 -8.86 13.74
N SER A 228 10.09 -9.39 12.54
CA SER A 228 11.34 -10.05 12.11
C SER A 228 11.77 -9.60 10.72
N TRP A 229 13.09 -9.52 10.51
CA TRP A 229 13.69 -9.31 9.19
C TRP A 229 14.03 -10.67 8.59
N THR A 230 13.16 -11.20 7.74
CA THR A 230 13.21 -12.60 7.31
C THR A 230 13.07 -12.76 5.80
N ARG A 231 13.50 -13.91 5.26
CA ARG A 231 13.27 -14.26 3.86
C ARG A 231 11.86 -14.79 3.66
N PRO A 232 11.19 -14.41 2.57
CA PRO A 232 9.98 -15.10 2.11
C PRO A 232 10.23 -16.60 1.96
N LEU A 233 9.24 -17.39 2.35
CA LEU A 233 9.27 -18.84 2.28
C LEU A 233 9.01 -19.33 0.85
N GLY A 234 9.59 -20.47 0.48
CA GLY A 234 9.42 -21.07 -0.84
C GLY A 234 8.12 -21.88 -0.95
N SER A 235 8.04 -22.92 -0.14
CA SER A 235 6.92 -23.85 -0.03
C SER A 235 6.81 -24.36 1.40
N PHE A 236 5.67 -24.95 1.73
CA PHE A 236 5.43 -25.62 3.01
C PHE A 236 4.51 -26.82 2.81
N THR A 237 4.39 -27.66 3.82
CA THR A 237 3.43 -28.78 3.84
C THR A 237 2.18 -28.34 4.57
N ASP A 238 1.04 -28.42 3.89
CA ASP A 238 -0.25 -28.07 4.47
C ASP A 238 -0.78 -29.17 5.42
N PRO A 239 -1.90 -28.93 6.14
CA PRO A 239 -2.48 -29.93 7.04
C PRO A 239 -2.95 -31.24 6.38
N TRP A 240 -3.09 -31.31 5.05
CA TRP A 240 -3.38 -32.56 4.33
C TRP A 240 -2.12 -33.30 3.88
N GLY A 241 -0.94 -32.70 4.05
CA GLY A 241 0.33 -33.28 3.61
C GLY A 241 0.74 -32.82 2.21
N ASP A 242 0.00 -31.89 1.59
CA ASP A 242 0.29 -31.37 0.27
C ASP A 242 1.38 -30.30 0.31
N THR A 243 2.25 -30.27 -0.70
CA THR A 243 3.27 -29.21 -0.82
C THR A 243 2.66 -27.97 -1.47
N MET A 244 2.51 -26.92 -0.68
CA MET A 244 1.89 -25.67 -1.09
C MET A 244 2.93 -24.55 -1.27
N PRO A 245 2.77 -23.67 -2.28
CA PRO A 245 3.64 -22.51 -2.42
C PRO A 245 3.39 -21.54 -1.27
N ALA A 246 4.43 -21.23 -0.49
CA ALA A 246 4.38 -20.21 0.54
C ALA A 246 4.64 -18.83 -0.09
N ASP A 247 4.15 -17.76 0.53
CA ASP A 247 4.49 -16.38 0.14
C ASP A 247 4.36 -16.13 -1.38
N LYS A 248 3.36 -16.76 -2.03
CA LYS A 248 3.26 -16.81 -3.49
C LYS A 248 3.12 -15.41 -4.11
N TRP A 249 2.59 -14.46 -3.34
CA TRP A 249 2.42 -13.06 -3.74
C TRP A 249 3.72 -12.24 -3.70
N ILE A 250 4.84 -12.82 -3.24
CA ILE A 250 6.16 -12.17 -3.22
C ILE A 250 7.00 -12.73 -4.37
N THR A 251 7.17 -11.92 -5.42
CA THR A 251 7.88 -12.30 -6.65
C THR A 251 9.40 -12.44 -6.43
N ASP A 252 10.01 -11.46 -5.77
CA ASP A 252 11.46 -11.44 -5.50
C ASP A 252 11.73 -11.97 -4.08
N LYS A 253 11.90 -13.30 -3.97
CA LYS A 253 12.22 -13.98 -2.71
C LYS A 253 13.70 -13.91 -2.33
N SER A 254 14.54 -13.22 -3.13
CA SER A 254 15.95 -13.02 -2.79
C SER A 254 16.16 -11.96 -1.71
N LYS A 255 15.15 -11.08 -1.53
CA LYS A 255 15.15 -10.00 -0.57
C LYS A 255 14.37 -10.36 0.69
N ASN A 256 14.86 -9.88 1.81
CA ASN A 256 14.16 -10.00 3.08
C ASN A 256 12.97 -9.03 3.14
N VAL A 257 12.02 -9.37 4.01
CA VAL A 257 10.84 -8.58 4.34
C VAL A 257 10.80 -8.32 5.85
N THR A 258 10.18 -7.22 6.25
CA THR A 258 9.89 -6.95 7.66
C THR A 258 8.54 -7.55 7.99
N ARG A 259 8.53 -8.77 8.55
CA ARG A 259 7.34 -9.57 8.79
C ARG A 259 6.84 -9.42 10.22
N VAL A 260 5.56 -9.10 10.37
CA VAL A 260 4.81 -9.13 11.62
C VAL A 260 4.04 -10.44 11.67
N THR A 261 4.26 -11.26 12.70
CA THR A 261 3.53 -12.53 12.92
C THR A 261 2.73 -12.43 14.21
N LEU A 262 1.46 -12.82 14.16
CA LEU A 262 0.55 -12.88 15.31
C LEU A 262 0.68 -14.24 16.00
N HIS A 263 0.69 -14.22 17.34
CA HIS A 263 0.76 -15.40 18.20
C HIS A 263 -0.35 -15.35 19.23
N GLY A 264 -1.12 -16.41 19.38
CA GLY A 264 -2.23 -16.44 20.31
C GLY A 264 -2.83 -17.83 20.49
N PRO A 265 -4.03 -17.92 21.09
CA PRO A 265 -4.68 -19.20 21.32
C PRO A 265 -4.94 -19.97 20.02
N GLU A 266 -4.63 -21.26 20.04
CA GLU A 266 -4.71 -22.17 18.89
C GLU A 266 -5.14 -23.58 19.35
N ALA A 267 -5.49 -24.47 18.41
CA ALA A 267 -6.06 -25.80 18.73
C ALA A 267 -5.45 -26.98 17.93
N ARG A 268 -4.26 -26.83 17.35
CA ARG A 268 -3.54 -27.85 16.55
C ARG A 268 -3.41 -29.16 17.30
N SER A 269 -3.05 -29.10 18.59
CA SER A 269 -2.92 -30.28 19.45
C SER A 269 -4.24 -31.02 19.68
N GLN A 270 -5.39 -30.40 19.37
CA GLN A 270 -6.73 -30.93 19.61
C GLN A 270 -7.55 -31.14 18.33
N TRP A 271 -6.97 -30.99 17.13
CA TRP A 271 -7.69 -31.13 15.86
C TRP A 271 -8.42 -32.48 15.74
N GLU A 272 -7.72 -33.58 16.01
CA GLU A 272 -8.25 -34.94 15.94
C GLU A 272 -9.21 -35.29 17.10
N ASN A 273 -9.26 -34.49 18.17
CA ASN A 273 -10.11 -34.75 19.32
C ASN A 273 -11.55 -34.28 19.04
N PRO A 274 -12.57 -35.17 19.02
CA PRO A 274 -13.97 -34.78 18.83
C PRO A 274 -14.55 -34.01 20.03
N SER A 275 -13.94 -34.09 21.21
CA SER A 275 -14.37 -33.43 22.43
C SER A 275 -13.16 -32.72 23.07
N PRO A 276 -12.74 -31.58 22.50
CA PRO A 276 -11.57 -30.85 22.96
C PRO A 276 -11.83 -30.23 24.33
N SER A 277 -10.77 -29.99 25.10
CA SER A 277 -10.83 -29.14 26.26
C SER A 277 -10.85 -27.67 25.85
N GLN A 278 -11.45 -26.83 26.68
CA GLN A 278 -11.42 -25.37 26.51
C GLN A 278 -9.98 -24.87 26.34
N ILE A 279 -9.80 -23.92 25.44
CA ILE A 279 -8.55 -23.16 25.29
C ILE A 279 -8.78 -21.72 25.73
N THR A 280 -7.70 -20.95 25.89
CA THR A 280 -7.81 -19.53 26.22
C THR A 280 -8.68 -18.80 25.18
N VAL A 281 -9.65 -18.03 25.67
CA VAL A 281 -10.46 -17.11 24.86
C VAL A 281 -9.88 -15.71 25.09
N PRO A 282 -9.33 -15.05 24.05
CA PRO A 282 -8.62 -13.80 24.23
C PRO A 282 -9.55 -12.66 24.62
N SER A 283 -9.00 -11.70 25.36
CA SER A 283 -9.75 -10.50 25.75
C SER A 283 -9.63 -9.43 24.67
N LEU A 284 -10.66 -9.30 23.85
CA LEU A 284 -10.70 -8.34 22.75
C LEU A 284 -11.75 -7.22 22.99
N PRO A 285 -11.55 -6.03 22.40
CA PRO A 285 -10.49 -5.69 21.44
C PRO A 285 -9.10 -5.47 22.09
N GLN A 286 -8.04 -5.79 21.35
CA GLN A 286 -6.66 -5.63 21.79
C GLN A 286 -5.87 -4.73 20.82
N THR A 287 -5.27 -3.67 21.36
CA THR A 287 -4.48 -2.70 20.59
C THR A 287 -3.00 -3.09 20.57
N PHE A 288 -2.41 -3.01 19.38
CA PHE A 288 -0.99 -3.26 19.13
C PHE A 288 -0.32 -1.96 18.67
N GLU A 289 0.87 -1.68 19.20
CA GLU A 289 1.78 -0.65 18.69
C GLU A 289 3.15 -1.28 18.41
N LEU A 290 3.57 -1.21 17.14
CA LEU A 290 4.88 -1.61 16.65
C LEU A 290 5.72 -0.35 16.45
N VAL A 291 6.87 -0.28 17.11
CA VAL A 291 7.81 0.85 16.98
C VAL A 291 9.16 0.32 16.51
N GLY A 292 9.59 0.72 15.32
CA GLY A 292 10.89 0.40 14.74
C GLY A 292 11.83 1.59 14.88
N ARG A 293 13.05 1.39 15.39
CA ARG A 293 14.06 2.44 15.59
C ARG A 293 15.41 2.02 15.01
N ASP A 294 16.12 2.95 14.38
CA ASP A 294 17.53 2.75 14.02
C ASP A 294 18.47 3.51 14.98
N ARG A 295 19.78 3.38 14.75
CA ARG A 295 20.83 4.06 15.55
C ARG A 295 20.98 5.54 15.23
N SER A 296 20.42 5.99 14.11
CA SER A 296 20.46 7.38 13.64
C SER A 296 19.35 8.23 14.24
N GLY A 297 18.47 7.62 15.04
CA GLY A 297 17.31 8.28 15.66
C GLY A 297 16.07 8.28 14.76
N ASN A 298 16.09 7.57 13.63
CA ASN A 298 14.89 7.40 12.82
C ASN A 298 13.91 6.44 13.50
N GLU A 299 12.63 6.73 13.38
CA GLU A 299 11.55 5.97 14.00
C GLU A 299 10.39 5.77 13.03
N VAL A 300 9.86 4.55 12.97
CA VAL A 300 8.61 4.22 12.30
C VAL A 300 7.62 3.62 13.29
N ARG A 301 6.33 3.89 13.09
CA ARG A 301 5.25 3.33 13.90
C ARG A 301 4.17 2.71 13.05
N TYR A 302 3.65 1.58 13.52
CA TYR A 302 2.43 0.98 13.01
C TYR A 302 1.60 0.45 14.15
N GLY A 303 0.29 0.69 14.14
CA GLY A 303 -0.59 0.12 15.15
C GLY A 303 -1.92 -0.29 14.55
N PHE A 304 -2.54 -1.28 15.18
CA PHE A 304 -3.80 -1.88 14.75
C PHE A 304 -4.58 -2.38 15.97
N VAL A 305 -5.85 -2.73 15.78
CA VAL A 305 -6.72 -3.22 16.85
C VAL A 305 -7.41 -4.49 16.40
N LEU A 306 -7.05 -5.61 17.02
CA LEU A 306 -7.79 -6.86 16.85
C LEU A 306 -9.11 -6.76 17.60
N ARG A 307 -10.19 -7.22 16.98
CA ARG A 307 -11.57 -7.21 17.48
C ARG A 307 -12.27 -8.55 17.30
N GLN A 308 -11.55 -9.54 16.77
CA GLN A 308 -12.03 -10.88 16.59
C GLN A 308 -10.85 -11.85 16.40
N TRP A 309 -10.89 -13.00 17.08
CA TRP A 309 -9.89 -14.06 16.95
C TRP A 309 -10.51 -15.34 16.39
N PHE A 310 -9.73 -16.08 15.60
CA PHE A 310 -10.16 -17.28 14.90
C PHE A 310 -9.25 -18.48 15.19
N VAL A 311 -9.88 -19.63 15.36
CA VAL A 311 -9.21 -20.92 15.59
C VAL A 311 -9.79 -21.95 14.64
N ASN A 312 -8.95 -22.58 13.83
CA ASN A 312 -9.35 -23.58 12.85
C ASN A 312 -9.10 -25.01 13.34
N ARG A 313 -9.75 -25.98 12.68
CA ARG A 313 -9.58 -27.42 12.95
C ARG A 313 -8.71 -28.15 11.91
N GLY A 314 -7.77 -27.45 11.28
CA GLY A 314 -6.85 -28.00 10.29
C GLY A 314 -7.55 -28.73 9.15
N SER A 315 -7.09 -29.94 8.85
CA SER A 315 -7.60 -30.82 7.77
C SER A 315 -8.92 -31.53 8.08
N GLN A 316 -9.49 -31.34 9.29
CA GLN A 316 -10.67 -32.07 9.74
C GLN A 316 -11.96 -31.58 9.08
N ARG A 317 -12.56 -32.47 8.29
CA ARG A 317 -13.86 -32.27 7.65
C ARG A 317 -14.93 -33.09 8.37
N LYS A 318 -15.94 -32.40 8.92
CA LYS A 318 -17.04 -33.01 9.68
C LYS A 318 -18.36 -32.30 9.35
N ILE A 319 -19.46 -32.92 9.75
CA ILE A 319 -20.80 -32.33 9.64
C ILE A 319 -20.95 -31.11 10.54
N TYR A 320 -21.93 -30.26 10.26
CA TYR A 320 -22.11 -29.00 10.96
C TYR A 320 -22.25 -29.18 12.49
N SER A 321 -23.03 -30.16 12.94
CA SER A 321 -23.27 -30.42 14.38
C SER A 321 -21.98 -30.71 15.13
N ASP A 322 -21.06 -31.47 14.52
CA ASP A 322 -19.80 -31.87 15.14
C ASP A 322 -18.83 -30.70 15.24
N GLN A 323 -18.78 -29.85 14.20
CA GLN A 323 -17.93 -28.66 14.21
C GLN A 323 -18.48 -27.62 15.20
N LEU A 324 -19.81 -27.48 15.29
CA LEU A 324 -20.46 -26.63 16.28
C LEU A 324 -20.15 -27.10 17.71
N ALA A 325 -20.28 -28.40 17.97
CA ALA A 325 -19.94 -28.98 19.27
C ALA A 325 -18.45 -28.77 19.61
N TRP A 326 -17.56 -28.93 18.62
CA TRP A 326 -16.12 -28.71 18.78
C TRP A 326 -15.80 -27.25 19.14
N CYS A 327 -16.37 -26.28 18.42
CA CYS A 327 -16.19 -24.86 18.74
C CYS A 327 -16.69 -24.52 20.15
N ASN A 328 -17.89 -24.97 20.51
CA ASN A 328 -18.46 -24.71 21.84
C ASN A 328 -17.60 -25.31 22.95
N SER A 329 -17.01 -26.48 22.73
CA SER A 329 -16.13 -27.16 23.70
C SER A 329 -14.81 -26.42 23.91
N LEU A 330 -14.30 -25.72 22.88
CA LEU A 330 -13.14 -24.84 23.00
C LEU A 330 -13.43 -23.54 23.78
N GLY A 331 -14.70 -23.21 24.04
CA GLY A 331 -15.13 -21.92 24.57
C GLY A 331 -15.37 -20.85 23.49
N TYR A 332 -15.39 -21.25 22.22
CA TYR A 332 -15.59 -20.38 21.06
C TYR A 332 -16.98 -20.61 20.47
N ARG A 333 -17.39 -19.78 19.51
CA ARG A 333 -18.61 -19.98 18.73
C ARG A 333 -18.30 -20.28 17.27
N MET A 334 -19.27 -20.87 16.58
CA MET A 334 -19.25 -20.92 15.12
C MET A 334 -19.33 -19.50 14.54
N PRO A 335 -18.54 -19.15 13.51
CA PRO A 335 -18.64 -17.87 12.83
C PRO A 335 -19.97 -17.75 12.08
N ARG A 336 -20.37 -16.51 11.79
CA ARG A 336 -21.40 -16.16 10.82
C ARG A 336 -20.75 -15.86 9.47
N VAL A 337 -21.52 -15.84 8.39
CA VAL A 337 -21.04 -15.44 7.06
C VAL A 337 -20.33 -14.08 7.10
N ARG A 338 -20.94 -13.09 7.80
CA ARG A 338 -20.34 -11.77 8.00
C ARG A 338 -19.04 -11.74 8.81
N ASP A 339 -18.77 -12.75 9.63
CA ASP A 339 -17.49 -12.82 10.33
C ASP A 339 -16.35 -13.16 9.35
N LEU A 340 -16.67 -13.76 8.19
CA LEU A 340 -15.68 -14.29 7.26
C LEU A 340 -15.56 -13.48 5.97
N THR A 341 -16.68 -12.98 5.42
CA THR A 341 -16.71 -12.36 4.08
C THR A 341 -17.66 -11.18 4.01
N ASN A 342 -17.37 -10.21 3.13
CA ASN A 342 -18.30 -9.15 2.73
C ASN A 342 -19.05 -9.45 1.42
N SER A 343 -19.12 -10.72 1.00
CA SER A 343 -19.94 -11.17 -0.12
C SER A 343 -21.37 -10.61 -0.06
N ASN A 344 -21.90 -10.21 -1.22
CA ASN A 344 -23.28 -9.71 -1.32
C ASN A 344 -24.36 -10.81 -1.27
N TYR A 345 -23.97 -12.06 -1.15
CA TYR A 345 -24.89 -13.19 -1.24
C TYR A 345 -25.94 -13.15 -0.13
N ASN A 346 -27.20 -13.02 -0.54
CA ASN A 346 -28.37 -12.90 0.34
C ASN A 346 -28.25 -11.82 1.43
N ASN A 347 -27.38 -10.80 1.25
CA ASN A 347 -27.05 -9.80 2.27
C ASN A 347 -26.58 -10.40 3.61
N LEU A 348 -25.96 -11.59 3.58
CA LEU A 348 -25.45 -12.27 4.77
C LEU A 348 -24.04 -11.81 5.17
N GLY A 349 -23.27 -11.29 4.21
CA GLY A 349 -21.90 -10.80 4.41
C GLY A 349 -21.81 -9.53 5.24
N ALA A 350 -20.57 -9.17 5.58
CA ALA A 350 -20.24 -7.93 6.27
C ALA A 350 -20.43 -6.70 5.38
N THR A 351 -20.49 -5.54 6.02
CA THR A 351 -20.49 -4.24 5.34
C THR A 351 -19.10 -3.61 5.35
N PRO A 352 -18.71 -2.88 4.27
CA PRO A 352 -19.48 -2.67 3.06
C PRO A 352 -19.51 -3.94 2.19
N SER A 353 -20.66 -4.21 1.60
CA SER A 353 -20.88 -5.35 0.72
C SER A 353 -20.01 -5.24 -0.53
N SER A 354 -19.48 -6.36 -0.99
CA SER A 354 -18.85 -6.48 -2.30
C SER A 354 -19.92 -6.40 -3.41
N SER A 355 -19.47 -6.37 -4.67
CA SER A 355 -20.36 -6.28 -5.84
C SER A 355 -20.88 -7.64 -6.33
N SER A 356 -20.40 -8.75 -5.78
CA SER A 356 -20.71 -10.11 -6.23
C SER A 356 -20.61 -11.10 -5.07
N ASN A 357 -20.82 -12.39 -5.31
CA ASN A 357 -20.71 -13.42 -4.27
C ASN A 357 -19.25 -13.77 -3.91
N TYR A 358 -18.35 -12.80 -3.89
CA TYR A 358 -16.95 -12.98 -3.54
C TYR A 358 -16.56 -11.85 -2.59
N TYR A 359 -15.53 -12.02 -1.76
CA TYR A 359 -15.07 -10.88 -0.95
C TYR A 359 -14.49 -9.79 -1.85
N LYS A 360 -14.50 -8.56 -1.34
CA LYS A 360 -13.73 -7.44 -1.87
C LYS A 360 -12.87 -6.88 -0.73
N ARG A 361 -11.55 -6.81 -0.93
CA ARG A 361 -10.58 -6.44 0.13
C ARG A 361 -11.03 -5.17 0.86
N HIS A 362 -11.19 -5.30 2.17
CA HIS A 362 -11.67 -4.23 3.02
C HIS A 362 -11.27 -4.49 4.47
N ILE A 363 -11.00 -3.42 5.21
CA ILE A 363 -10.69 -3.48 6.65
C ILE A 363 -11.99 -3.54 7.44
N GLY A 364 -12.11 -4.46 8.38
CA GLY A 364 -13.28 -4.62 9.25
C GLY A 364 -14.50 -5.27 8.59
N ALA A 365 -14.33 -5.94 7.44
CA ALA A 365 -15.44 -6.54 6.70
C ALA A 365 -15.30 -8.07 6.53
N GLY A 366 -14.83 -8.73 7.59
CA GLY A 366 -14.71 -10.19 7.67
C GLY A 366 -13.28 -10.70 7.51
N PHE A 367 -13.02 -11.86 8.09
CA PHE A 367 -11.70 -12.46 8.23
C PHE A 367 -11.02 -12.76 6.88
N PHE A 368 -11.67 -13.49 5.98
CA PHE A 368 -11.11 -13.78 4.65
C PHE A 368 -11.05 -12.53 3.77
N THR A 369 -11.91 -11.54 4.01
CA THR A 369 -11.86 -10.25 3.32
C THR A 369 -10.58 -9.47 3.65
N GLU A 370 -10.13 -9.53 4.90
CA GLU A 370 -8.88 -8.92 5.34
C GLU A 370 -7.68 -9.76 4.88
N TRP A 371 -7.65 -11.04 5.22
CA TRP A 371 -6.45 -11.87 5.06
C TRP A 371 -6.31 -12.52 3.69
N GLY A 372 -7.41 -12.69 2.94
CA GLY A 372 -7.40 -13.24 1.59
C GLY A 372 -7.36 -14.76 1.56
N ARG A 373 -6.59 -15.31 0.62
CA ARG A 373 -6.39 -16.76 0.50
C ARG A 373 -5.66 -17.31 1.73
N MET A 374 -6.38 -18.03 2.57
CA MET A 374 -5.89 -18.43 3.89
C MET A 374 -4.86 -19.56 3.86
N TYR A 375 -4.95 -20.44 2.87
CA TYR A 375 -4.11 -21.63 2.76
C TYR A 375 -2.72 -21.34 2.15
N ASP A 376 -2.42 -20.08 1.80
CA ASP A 376 -1.05 -19.70 1.42
C ASP A 376 -0.22 -19.24 2.65
N TYR A 377 -0.84 -19.13 3.84
CA TYR A 377 -0.16 -18.84 5.10
C TYR A 377 0.37 -20.12 5.73
N THR A 378 1.69 -20.22 5.81
CA THR A 378 2.45 -21.43 6.17
C THR A 378 2.08 -21.98 7.54
N ASP A 379 2.05 -21.10 8.53
CA ASP A 379 1.96 -21.50 9.93
C ASP A 379 0.56 -21.29 10.51
N ALA A 380 -0.43 -20.92 9.69
CA ALA A 380 -1.79 -20.64 10.19
C ALA A 380 -2.72 -21.87 10.19
N GLY A 381 -2.32 -22.97 9.53
CA GLY A 381 -3.07 -24.24 9.53
C GLY A 381 -4.37 -24.22 8.73
N PHE A 382 -4.58 -23.22 7.88
CA PHE A 382 -5.75 -23.16 7.00
C PHE A 382 -5.56 -23.99 5.73
N VAL A 383 -6.68 -24.44 5.17
CA VAL A 383 -6.73 -25.33 4.02
C VAL A 383 -7.66 -24.78 2.93
N TYR A 384 -7.48 -25.23 1.68
CA TYR A 384 -8.21 -24.76 0.49
C TYR A 384 -9.63 -25.39 0.39
N VAL A 385 -10.58 -24.91 1.20
CA VAL A 385 -11.95 -25.48 1.29
C VAL A 385 -12.95 -24.45 1.83
N TYR A 386 -14.21 -24.87 1.84
CA TYR A 386 -15.30 -24.20 2.53
C TYR A 386 -15.27 -24.46 4.04
N TYR A 387 -15.49 -23.39 4.81
CA TYR A 387 -15.63 -23.40 6.26
C TYR A 387 -17.08 -23.16 6.66
N TRP A 388 -17.57 -23.93 7.63
CA TRP A 388 -18.94 -23.79 8.12
C TRP A 388 -19.21 -22.44 8.77
N THR A 389 -20.46 -22.00 8.67
CA THR A 389 -20.99 -20.86 9.41
C THR A 389 -22.30 -21.22 10.09
N SER A 390 -22.73 -20.41 11.06
CA SER A 390 -23.96 -20.60 11.82
C SER A 390 -25.23 -20.11 11.11
N ASP A 391 -25.10 -19.40 9.99
CA ASP A 391 -26.24 -18.98 9.17
C ASP A 391 -26.80 -20.19 8.39
N ALA A 392 -28.13 -20.31 8.31
CA ALA A 392 -28.82 -21.46 7.72
C ALA A 392 -30.03 -21.09 6.86
N THR A 393 -30.45 -22.00 6.00
CA THR A 393 -31.74 -21.94 5.27
C THR A 393 -32.36 -23.33 5.18
N GLY A 394 -33.48 -23.54 5.87
CA GLY A 394 -34.09 -24.88 5.99
C GLY A 394 -33.13 -25.89 6.62
N SER A 395 -32.88 -27.01 5.94
CA SER A 395 -31.92 -28.06 6.35
C SER A 395 -30.48 -27.82 5.88
N HIS A 396 -30.22 -26.68 5.26
CA HIS A 396 -28.91 -26.34 4.71
C HIS A 396 -28.22 -25.29 5.59
N GLN A 397 -26.90 -25.36 5.60
CA GLN A 397 -26.05 -24.44 6.31
C GLN A 397 -25.19 -23.67 5.30
N PHE A 398 -24.96 -22.37 5.56
CA PHE A 398 -24.06 -21.60 4.72
C PHE A 398 -22.60 -21.88 5.09
N ASN A 399 -21.74 -21.83 4.09
CA ASN A 399 -20.30 -21.93 4.23
C ASN A 399 -19.60 -20.90 3.38
N VAL A 400 -18.34 -20.62 3.72
CA VAL A 400 -17.53 -19.60 3.05
C VAL A 400 -16.21 -20.21 2.62
N HIS A 401 -15.86 -20.01 1.35
CA HIS A 401 -14.63 -20.53 0.76
C HIS A 401 -13.40 -19.71 1.21
N SER A 402 -12.34 -20.39 1.66
CA SER A 402 -11.13 -19.75 2.21
C SER A 402 -10.20 -19.11 1.17
N TYR A 403 -10.55 -19.18 -0.11
CA TYR A 403 -9.78 -18.63 -1.22
C TYR A 403 -10.26 -17.22 -1.62
N ASP A 404 -11.56 -17.08 -1.87
CA ASP A 404 -12.20 -15.89 -2.45
C ASP A 404 -13.42 -15.41 -1.66
N GLY A 405 -13.73 -16.04 -0.52
CA GLY A 405 -14.88 -15.68 0.30
C GLY A 405 -16.22 -16.00 -0.35
N TYR A 406 -16.26 -16.92 -1.33
CA TYR A 406 -17.47 -17.34 -1.99
C TYR A 406 -18.43 -18.05 -1.02
N VAL A 407 -19.71 -17.66 -1.04
CA VAL A 407 -20.73 -18.20 -0.14
C VAL A 407 -21.58 -19.24 -0.86
N LEU A 408 -21.75 -20.41 -0.24
CA LEU A 408 -22.64 -21.47 -0.71
C LEU A 408 -23.58 -21.95 0.40
N SER A 409 -24.71 -22.51 -0.01
CA SER A 409 -25.64 -23.25 0.84
C SER A 409 -25.51 -24.73 0.54
N LEU A 410 -25.08 -25.54 1.51
CA LEU A 410 -24.90 -26.99 1.36
C LEU A 410 -25.65 -27.75 2.46
N SER A 411 -25.85 -29.05 2.27
CA SER A 411 -26.56 -29.87 3.26
C SER A 411 -25.77 -29.88 4.57
N ALA A 412 -26.46 -29.70 5.71
CA ALA A 412 -25.79 -29.76 7.01
C ALA A 412 -25.19 -31.15 7.33
N SER A 413 -25.56 -32.18 6.55
CA SER A 413 -24.99 -33.53 6.60
C SER A 413 -23.69 -33.70 5.82
N ASP A 414 -23.26 -32.69 5.05
CA ASP A 414 -22.01 -32.76 4.28
C ASP A 414 -20.81 -32.52 5.19
N SER A 415 -19.63 -32.99 4.80
CA SER A 415 -18.41 -32.83 5.60
C SER A 415 -17.53 -31.68 5.11
N HIS A 416 -17.41 -30.64 5.93
CA HIS A 416 -16.60 -29.44 5.65
C HIS A 416 -15.75 -29.02 6.86
N SER A 417 -14.84 -28.07 6.62
CA SER A 417 -13.86 -27.65 7.62
C SER A 417 -14.47 -26.79 8.73
N GLY A 418 -13.90 -26.93 9.92
CA GLY A 418 -14.30 -26.19 11.12
C GLY A 418 -13.47 -24.93 11.32
N LEU A 419 -14.16 -23.82 11.61
CA LEU A 419 -13.57 -22.57 12.05
C LEU A 419 -14.41 -22.08 13.22
N CYS A 420 -13.74 -21.61 14.26
CA CYS A 420 -14.35 -21.08 15.46
C CYS A 420 -13.87 -19.65 15.66
N THR A 421 -14.68 -18.83 16.34
CA THR A 421 -14.37 -17.43 16.58
C THR A 421 -14.80 -16.98 17.96
N ALA A 422 -14.06 -16.03 18.52
CA ALA A 422 -14.40 -15.27 19.71
C ALA A 422 -14.32 -13.77 19.38
N PRO A 423 -15.14 -12.91 20.03
CA PRO A 423 -14.96 -11.46 19.99
C PRO A 423 -13.54 -11.09 20.32
#